data_AF-A0A5Q2FB96-F1
#
_entry.id   AF-A0A5Q2FB96-F1
#
_cell.length_a   1.000
_cell.length_b   1.000
_cell.length_c   1.000
_cell.angle_alpha   90.00
_cell.angle_beta   90.00
_cell.angle_gamma   90.00
#
_symmetry.space_group_name_H-M   'P 1'
#
loop_
_entity.id
_entity.type
_entity.pdbx_description
1 polymer ?
#
loop_
_entity_poly.entity_id
_entity_poly.type
_entity_poly.pdbx_seq_one_letter_code
_entity_poly.pdbx_strand_id
1 'polypeptide(L)'
;MADLPAPGRRIALRWHDEDGPRELIGYVQGAEPQGLAILDRTLAVRLLPWSALESWRAVPQVPRGRDPLRADRALLDRMASDPRLTPDSARPEGGGSDVCQVARLCDLLGPGIPDQPPAAYDTGNGTAAADLGTAEGRAIVVGEWATVRLSDGDRADEVVAALARWAAYRDARTIQVRGIDRPLAGFTVLAQP
;
A
#
# COMPACT_ATOMS: atom_id res chain seq x y z
N MET A 1 2.39 -29.29 -14.58
CA MET A 1 1.68 -28.50 -13.55
C MET A 1 2.11 -27.07 -13.73
N ALA A 2 1.19 -26.13 -13.92
CA ALA A 2 1.53 -24.71 -13.86
C ALA A 2 2.06 -24.41 -12.44
N ASP A 3 3.15 -23.66 -12.33
CA ASP A 3 3.70 -23.24 -11.03
C ASP A 3 2.63 -22.51 -10.24
N LEU A 4 2.32 -23.00 -9.03
CA LEU A 4 1.33 -22.36 -8.16
C LEU A 4 1.76 -20.91 -7.85
N PRO A 5 0.79 -19.98 -7.73
CA PRO A 5 1.15 -18.60 -7.46
C PRO A 5 1.74 -18.48 -6.05
N ALA A 6 2.89 -17.80 -5.94
CA ALA A 6 3.57 -17.60 -4.68
C ALA A 6 2.79 -16.68 -3.73
N PRO A 7 2.85 -16.88 -2.40
CA PRO A 7 2.33 -15.93 -1.42
C PRO A 7 2.85 -14.50 -1.65
N GLY A 8 1.99 -13.51 -1.38
CA GLY A 8 2.27 -12.09 -1.59
C GLY A 8 2.08 -11.62 -3.05
N ARG A 9 2.01 -12.53 -4.01
CA ARG A 9 1.84 -12.19 -5.43
C ARG A 9 0.43 -11.68 -5.71
N ARG A 10 0.34 -10.57 -6.44
CA ARG A 10 -0.93 -10.11 -7.02
C ARG A 10 -1.29 -10.90 -8.26
N ILE A 11 -2.51 -11.41 -8.30
CA ILE A 11 -3.05 -12.18 -9.42
C ILE A 11 -4.43 -11.66 -9.83
N ALA A 12 -4.75 -11.82 -11.10
CA ALA A 12 -6.12 -11.79 -11.59
C ALA A 12 -6.56 -13.24 -11.83
N LEU A 13 -7.74 -13.61 -11.36
CA LEU A 13 -8.28 -14.96 -11.51
C LEU A 13 -9.73 -14.96 -11.94
N ARG A 14 -10.14 -16.10 -12.50
CA ARG A 14 -11.51 -16.44 -12.86
C ARG A 14 -11.89 -17.73 -12.14
N TRP A 15 -13.08 -17.76 -11.55
CA TRP A 15 -13.62 -18.96 -10.90
C TRP A 15 -15.13 -19.05 -11.12
N HIS A 16 -15.71 -20.20 -10.83
CA HIS A 16 -17.15 -20.43 -10.87
C HIS A 16 -17.74 -20.47 -9.46
N ASP A 17 -18.84 -19.76 -9.25
CA ASP A 17 -19.75 -19.97 -8.12
C ASP A 17 -21.12 -20.46 -8.63
N GLU A 18 -22.09 -20.57 -7.72
CA GLU A 18 -23.45 -21.03 -8.03
C GLU A 18 -24.18 -20.14 -9.06
N ASP A 19 -23.78 -18.87 -9.18
CA ASP A 19 -24.37 -17.91 -10.12
C ASP A 19 -23.61 -17.83 -11.45
N GLY A 20 -22.48 -18.54 -11.59
CA GLY A 20 -21.68 -18.63 -12.81
C GLY A 20 -20.26 -18.07 -12.67
N PRO A 21 -19.63 -17.63 -13.78
CA PRO A 21 -18.23 -17.19 -13.77
C PRO A 21 -18.07 -15.83 -13.07
N ARG A 22 -17.04 -15.72 -12.24
CA ARG A 22 -16.64 -14.53 -11.49
C ARG A 22 -15.18 -14.17 -11.75
N GLU A 23 -14.84 -12.90 -11.57
CA GLU A 23 -13.47 -12.39 -11.69
C GLU A 23 -13.03 -11.67 -10.42
N LEU A 24 -11.75 -11.82 -10.08
CA LEU A 24 -11.16 -11.25 -8.87
C LEU A 24 -9.72 -10.89 -9.13
N ILE A 25 -9.33 -9.74 -8.56
CA ILE A 25 -7.94 -9.34 -8.45
C ILE A 25 -7.65 -9.25 -6.95
N GLY A 26 -6.56 -9.87 -6.54
CA GLY A 26 -6.18 -9.93 -5.14
C GLY A 26 -4.76 -10.45 -4.95
N TYR A 27 -4.40 -10.62 -3.69
CA TYR A 27 -3.08 -11.07 -3.29
C TYR A 27 -3.15 -12.49 -2.74
N VAL A 28 -2.27 -13.36 -3.21
CA VAL A 28 -2.20 -14.73 -2.70
C VAL A 28 -1.72 -14.70 -1.25
N GLN A 29 -2.50 -15.30 -0.36
CA GLN A 29 -2.07 -15.56 1.02
C GLN A 29 -1.38 -16.91 1.14
N GLY A 30 -1.88 -17.91 0.42
CA GLY A 30 -1.33 -19.25 0.41
C GLY A 30 -2.02 -20.14 -0.63
N ALA A 31 -1.33 -21.20 -1.03
CA ALA A 31 -1.87 -22.26 -1.86
C ALA A 31 -1.86 -23.54 -1.02
N GLU A 32 -3.04 -23.99 -0.62
CA GLU A 32 -3.24 -25.18 0.21
C GLU A 32 -3.80 -26.34 -0.64
N PRO A 33 -3.74 -27.60 -0.17
CA PRO A 33 -4.28 -28.73 -0.92
C PRO A 33 -5.76 -28.56 -1.30
N GLN A 34 -6.57 -27.92 -0.45
CA GLN A 34 -7.99 -27.70 -0.73
C GLN A 34 -8.27 -26.51 -1.66
N GLY A 35 -7.34 -25.57 -1.84
CA GLY A 35 -7.61 -24.39 -2.64
C GLY A 35 -6.60 -23.26 -2.53
N LEU A 36 -6.95 -22.14 -3.14
CA LEU A 36 -6.19 -20.90 -3.14
C LEU A 36 -6.79 -19.91 -2.15
N ALA A 37 -6.03 -19.50 -1.15
CA ALA A 37 -6.39 -18.41 -0.25
C ALA A 37 -5.96 -17.08 -0.87
N ILE A 38 -6.91 -16.19 -1.10
CA ILE A 38 -6.70 -14.88 -1.71
C ILE A 38 -7.29 -13.78 -0.83
N LEU A 39 -6.53 -12.70 -0.66
CA LEU A 39 -7.02 -11.46 -0.08
C LEU A 39 -7.55 -10.57 -1.22
N ASP A 40 -8.85 -10.29 -1.23
CA ASP A 40 -9.44 -9.42 -2.24
C ASP A 40 -9.18 -7.93 -1.95
N ARG A 41 -9.58 -7.05 -2.88
CA ARG A 41 -9.44 -5.59 -2.75
C ARG A 41 -10.15 -4.97 -1.54
N THR A 42 -11.11 -5.68 -0.95
CA THR A 42 -11.82 -5.25 0.26
C THR A 42 -11.12 -5.75 1.53
N LEU A 43 -9.96 -6.38 1.38
CA LEU A 43 -9.23 -7.08 2.43
C LEU A 43 -10.00 -8.25 3.02
N ALA A 44 -10.98 -8.79 2.28
CA ALA A 44 -11.67 -10.01 2.67
C ALA A 44 -10.87 -11.22 2.19
N VAL A 45 -10.63 -12.17 3.09
CA VAL A 45 -10.01 -13.44 2.76
C VAL A 45 -11.04 -14.35 2.10
N ARG A 46 -10.67 -14.92 0.96
CA ARG A 46 -11.47 -15.90 0.23
C ARG A 46 -10.66 -17.17 0.04
N LEU A 47 -11.27 -18.30 0.37
CA LEU A 47 -10.73 -19.61 0.02
C LEU A 47 -11.46 -20.10 -1.23
N LEU A 48 -10.73 -20.21 -2.34
CA LEU A 48 -11.26 -20.67 -3.61
C LEU A 48 -10.86 -22.13 -3.82
N PRO A 49 -11.82 -23.08 -3.90
CA PRO A 49 -11.51 -24.47 -4.20
C PRO A 49 -10.81 -24.59 -5.55
N TRP A 50 -9.83 -25.48 -5.67
CA TRP A 50 -9.17 -25.71 -6.96
C TRP A 50 -10.15 -26.16 -8.05
N SER A 51 -11.21 -26.89 -7.68
CA SER A 51 -12.27 -27.32 -8.59
C SER A 51 -13.11 -26.17 -9.16
N ALA A 52 -13.15 -25.04 -8.46
CA ALA A 52 -13.88 -23.85 -8.90
C ALA A 52 -13.01 -22.89 -9.72
N LEU A 53 -11.67 -22.98 -9.60
CA LEU A 53 -10.74 -22.07 -10.25
C LEU A 53 -10.57 -22.42 -11.74
N GLU A 54 -10.99 -21.51 -12.62
CA GLU A 54 -10.92 -21.67 -14.07
C GLU A 54 -9.53 -21.30 -14.59
N SER A 55 -9.03 -20.13 -14.19
CA SER A 55 -7.71 -19.64 -14.62
C SER A 55 -7.20 -18.56 -13.68
N TRP A 56 -5.89 -18.32 -13.73
CA TRP A 56 -5.27 -17.18 -13.08
C TRP A 56 -4.06 -16.70 -13.89
N ARG A 57 -3.68 -15.45 -13.66
CA ARG A 57 -2.44 -14.86 -14.18
C ARG A 57 -1.83 -13.90 -13.18
N ALA A 58 -0.51 -13.84 -13.16
CA ALA A 58 0.19 -12.78 -12.46
C ALA A 58 -0.17 -11.41 -13.06
N VAL A 59 -0.30 -10.40 -12.21
CA VAL A 59 -0.47 -9.01 -12.62
C VAL A 59 0.56 -8.14 -11.88
N PRO A 60 0.83 -6.91 -12.36
CA PRO A 60 1.72 -6.01 -11.63
C PRO A 60 1.28 -5.85 -10.18
N GLN A 61 2.23 -5.98 -9.25
CA GLN A 61 2.01 -5.90 -7.81
C GLN A 61 1.31 -4.60 -7.42
N VAL A 62 1.68 -3.52 -8.09
CA VAL A 62 1.05 -2.21 -7.99
C VAL A 62 0.74 -1.71 -9.40
N PRO A 63 -0.53 -1.45 -9.75
CA PRO A 63 -0.86 -0.76 -10.99
C PRO A 63 -0.18 0.61 -11.05
N ARG A 64 0.23 1.03 -12.25
CA ARG A 64 0.74 2.39 -12.42
C ARG A 64 -0.38 3.40 -12.13
N GLY A 65 -0.13 4.26 -11.14
CA GLY A 65 -1.02 5.36 -10.79
C GLY A 65 -0.89 6.55 -11.74
N ARG A 66 -1.73 7.57 -11.52
CA ARG A 66 -1.57 8.87 -12.16
C ARG A 66 -0.20 9.47 -11.87
N ASP A 67 0.20 10.48 -12.66
CA ASP A 67 1.43 11.20 -12.40
C ASP A 67 1.32 12.01 -11.09
N PRO A 68 2.08 11.67 -10.02
CA PRO A 68 2.00 12.37 -8.75
C PRO A 68 2.32 13.86 -8.87
N LEU A 69 3.13 14.26 -9.86
CA LEU A 69 3.52 15.65 -10.07
C LEU A 69 2.39 16.53 -10.58
N ARG A 70 1.28 15.92 -11.04
CA ARG A 70 0.08 16.61 -11.52
C ARG A 70 -1.06 16.59 -10.51
N ALA A 71 -0.79 16.14 -9.28
CA ALA A 71 -1.78 16.08 -8.22
C ALA A 71 -2.23 17.49 -7.80
N ASP A 72 -3.52 17.64 -7.49
CA ASP A 72 -4.04 18.86 -6.87
C ASP A 72 -3.41 19.03 -5.48
N ARG A 73 -2.65 20.11 -5.31
CA ARG A 73 -1.94 20.37 -4.06
C ARG A 73 -2.90 20.56 -2.87
N ALA A 74 -4.04 21.20 -3.07
CA ALA A 74 -5.03 21.40 -2.02
C ALA A 74 -5.66 20.08 -1.57
N LEU A 75 -5.79 19.10 -2.47
CA LEU A 75 -6.18 17.74 -2.09
C LEU A 75 -5.11 17.06 -1.24
N LEU A 76 -3.84 17.13 -1.65
CA LEU A 76 -2.74 16.52 -0.91
C LEU A 76 -2.60 17.12 0.50
N ASP A 77 -2.71 18.45 0.63
CA ASP A 77 -2.63 19.12 1.92
C ASP A 77 -3.83 18.77 2.81
N ARG A 78 -5.06 18.70 2.26
CA ARG A 78 -6.23 18.21 3.02
C ARG A 78 -6.05 16.79 3.53
N MET A 79 -5.51 15.89 2.72
CA MET A 79 -5.21 14.52 3.15
C MET A 79 -4.12 14.50 4.23
N ALA A 80 -3.10 15.36 4.13
CA ALA A 80 -2.04 15.49 5.12
C ALA A 80 -2.53 16.07 6.46
N SER A 81 -3.66 16.77 6.48
CA SER A 81 -4.29 17.26 7.72
C SER A 81 -5.24 16.25 8.39
N ASP A 82 -5.33 15.02 7.88
CA ASP A 82 -6.20 14.00 8.49
C ASP A 82 -5.74 13.67 9.93
N PRO A 83 -6.64 13.73 10.93
CA PRO A 83 -6.28 13.55 12.34
C PRO A 83 -5.72 12.15 12.65
N ARG A 84 -6.02 11.13 11.83
CA ARG A 84 -5.52 9.77 12.02
C ARG A 84 -4.00 9.64 11.80
N LEU A 85 -3.42 10.61 11.09
CA LEU A 85 -1.98 10.67 10.80
C LEU A 85 -1.14 11.25 11.94
N THR A 86 -1.77 11.86 12.94
CA THR A 86 -1.08 12.46 14.06
C THR A 86 -1.33 11.60 15.31
N PRO A 87 -0.27 11.12 16.01
CA PRO A 87 -0.44 10.52 17.33
C PRO A 87 -1.12 11.49 18.30
N ASP A 88 -1.98 11.01 19.20
CA ASP A 88 -2.66 11.85 20.20
C ASP A 88 -1.69 12.70 21.07
N SER A 89 -0.45 12.25 21.20
CA SER A 89 0.64 12.88 21.97
C SER A 89 1.49 13.89 21.20
N ALA A 90 1.29 14.06 19.89
CA ALA A 90 2.21 14.80 19.01
C ALA A 90 1.50 15.86 18.16
N ARG A 91 0.63 16.68 18.78
CA ARG A 91 0.20 17.92 18.12
C ARG A 91 1.44 18.81 17.92
N PRO A 92 1.81 19.18 16.69
CA PRO A 92 2.94 20.07 16.49
C PRO A 92 2.58 21.45 17.01
N GLU A 93 3.35 21.98 17.96
CA GLU A 93 3.39 23.41 18.24
C GLU A 93 4.19 24.10 17.13
N GLY A 94 3.52 24.42 16.02
CA GLY A 94 4.12 25.21 14.96
C GLY A 94 3.78 24.70 13.57
N GLY A 95 3.04 25.53 12.82
CA GLY A 95 2.74 25.34 11.41
C GLY A 95 3.98 25.56 10.53
N GLY A 96 4.98 24.69 10.67
CA GLY A 96 6.05 24.54 9.70
C GLY A 96 5.47 23.98 8.40
N SER A 97 5.79 24.61 7.28
CA SER A 97 5.39 24.15 5.95
C SER A 97 5.99 22.77 5.68
N ASP A 98 5.19 21.73 5.89
CA ASP A 98 5.60 20.34 5.87
C ASP A 98 5.95 19.91 4.44
N VAL A 99 7.23 19.60 4.20
CA VAL A 99 7.77 19.22 2.89
C VAL A 99 6.94 18.07 2.33
N CYS A 100 6.33 18.28 1.16
CA CYS A 100 5.58 17.23 0.48
C CYS A 100 6.50 16.46 -0.45
N GLN A 101 6.65 15.17 -0.20
CA GLN A 101 7.39 14.29 -1.08
C GLN A 101 6.44 13.28 -1.69
N VAL A 102 6.48 13.09 -3.00
CA VAL A 102 5.54 12.20 -3.71
C VAL A 102 6.26 11.17 -4.57
N ALA A 103 5.64 10.01 -4.73
CA ALA A 103 6.13 8.96 -5.60
C ALA A 103 4.98 8.07 -6.09
N ARG A 104 5.22 7.32 -7.19
CA ARG A 104 4.36 6.19 -7.53
C ARG A 104 4.80 4.98 -6.73
N LEU A 105 3.84 4.25 -6.17
CA LEU A 105 4.13 3.03 -5.42
C LEU A 105 4.78 1.95 -6.30
N CYS A 106 4.46 1.87 -7.59
CA CYS A 106 5.11 0.92 -8.51
C CYS A 106 6.60 1.21 -8.73
N ASP A 107 7.01 2.48 -8.59
CA ASP A 107 8.42 2.88 -8.76
C ASP A 107 9.20 2.62 -7.46
N LEU A 108 8.54 2.65 -6.29
CA LEU A 108 9.12 2.32 -4.98
C LEU A 108 9.16 0.80 -4.70
N LEU A 109 8.09 0.09 -5.03
CA LEU A 109 7.88 -1.32 -4.68
C LEU A 109 8.24 -2.26 -5.83
N GLY A 110 9.17 -1.84 -6.70
CA GLY A 110 9.55 -2.53 -7.94
C GLY A 110 10.01 -3.98 -7.75
N PRO A 111 10.37 -4.67 -8.85
CA PRO A 111 10.58 -6.13 -8.90
C PRO A 111 11.70 -6.67 -7.99
N GLY A 112 12.54 -5.79 -7.42
CA GLY A 112 13.59 -6.16 -6.48
C GLY A 112 13.14 -6.26 -5.01
N ILE A 113 11.92 -5.85 -4.66
CA ILE A 113 11.42 -5.95 -3.29
C ILE A 113 10.58 -7.23 -3.14
N PRO A 114 10.97 -8.18 -2.25
CA PRO A 114 10.29 -9.45 -2.09
C PRO A 114 8.79 -9.30 -1.86
N ASP A 115 8.02 -10.20 -2.48
CA ASP A 115 6.59 -10.36 -2.19
C ASP A 115 6.46 -10.86 -0.75
N GLN A 116 5.87 -10.04 0.12
CA GLN A 116 5.53 -10.44 1.49
C GLN A 116 4.03 -10.70 1.57
N PRO A 117 3.55 -11.75 2.27
CA PRO A 117 2.13 -11.96 2.42
C PRO A 117 1.48 -10.78 3.18
N PRO A 118 0.22 -10.41 2.88
CA PRO A 118 -0.47 -9.33 3.56
C PRO A 118 -0.52 -9.47 5.10
N ALA A 119 -0.45 -10.69 5.62
CA ALA A 119 -0.43 -10.99 7.06
C ALA A 119 0.80 -10.42 7.79
N ALA A 120 1.86 -10.04 7.07
CA ALA A 120 3.00 -9.33 7.64
C ALA A 120 2.66 -7.88 8.05
N TYR A 121 1.50 -7.37 7.67
CA TYR A 121 1.06 -6.00 7.94
C TYR A 121 -0.28 -6.02 8.68
N ASP A 122 -0.46 -5.12 9.66
CA ASP A 122 -1.76 -4.93 10.29
C ASP A 122 -2.76 -4.41 9.26
N THR A 123 -3.71 -5.27 8.86
CA THR A 123 -4.67 -4.99 7.80
C THR A 123 -6.01 -4.45 8.32
N GLY A 124 -6.12 -4.12 9.61
CA GLY A 124 -7.28 -3.42 10.18
C GLY A 124 -7.31 -1.89 9.93
N ASN A 125 -8.45 -1.27 10.29
CA ASN A 125 -8.58 0.13 10.74
C ASN A 125 -8.50 1.27 9.69
N GLY A 126 -8.27 0.97 8.41
CA GLY A 126 -8.09 2.01 7.38
C GLY A 126 -6.88 2.94 7.60
N THR A 127 -6.06 2.64 8.61
CA THR A 127 -4.86 3.36 9.04
C THR A 127 -3.80 2.32 9.40
N ALA A 128 -2.54 2.55 9.05
CA ALA A 128 -1.40 1.76 9.52
C ALA A 128 -0.46 2.61 10.37
N ALA A 129 0.25 1.95 11.28
CA ALA A 129 1.40 2.50 11.96
C ALA A 129 2.59 1.55 11.79
N ALA A 130 3.79 2.11 11.66
CA ALA A 130 5.04 1.36 11.66
C ALA A 130 6.05 2.13 12.52
N ASP A 131 6.74 1.39 13.39
CA ASP A 131 7.74 1.91 14.31
C ASP A 131 8.98 1.03 14.18
N LEU A 132 10.10 1.66 13.85
CA LEU A 132 11.40 1.02 13.68
C LEU A 132 12.49 1.87 14.34
N GLY A 133 12.56 1.79 15.66
CA GLY A 133 13.66 2.36 16.44
C GLY A 133 13.43 3.85 16.70
N THR A 134 14.11 4.72 15.95
CA THR A 134 13.92 6.18 16.08
C THR A 134 12.97 6.75 15.02
N ALA A 135 12.56 5.93 14.04
CA ALA A 135 11.63 6.34 12.99
C ALA A 135 10.26 5.70 13.24
N GLU A 136 9.24 6.53 13.24
CA GLU A 136 7.84 6.13 13.34
C GLU A 136 7.07 6.72 12.16
N GLY A 137 5.98 6.05 11.77
CA GLY A 137 5.14 6.52 10.69
C GLY A 137 3.71 6.06 10.81
N ARG A 138 2.79 6.89 10.34
CA ARG A 138 1.38 6.57 10.18
C ARG A 138 0.94 6.77 8.76
N ALA A 139 0.09 5.89 8.26
CA ALA A 139 -0.42 5.94 6.91
C ALA A 139 -1.94 5.81 6.85
N ILE A 140 -2.56 6.55 5.94
CA ILE A 140 -3.95 6.32 5.51
C ILE A 140 -4.02 6.13 4.01
N VAL A 141 -5.08 5.49 3.52
CA VAL A 141 -5.39 5.41 2.09
C VAL A 141 -6.73 6.08 1.81
N VAL A 142 -6.74 6.99 0.83
CA VAL A 142 -7.94 7.64 0.30
C VAL A 142 -7.91 7.56 -1.22
N GLY A 143 -8.82 6.77 -1.81
CA GLY A 143 -8.80 6.49 -3.24
C GLY A 143 -7.50 5.83 -3.66
N GLU A 144 -6.83 6.38 -4.68
CA GLU A 144 -5.55 5.87 -5.18
C GLU A 144 -4.31 6.36 -4.39
N TRP A 145 -4.52 7.18 -3.35
CA TRP A 145 -3.44 7.86 -2.63
C TRP A 145 -3.23 7.30 -1.24
N ALA A 146 -1.98 6.98 -0.93
CA ALA A 146 -1.48 6.82 0.41
C ALA A 146 -0.95 8.16 0.92
N THR A 147 -1.28 8.54 2.14
CA THR A 147 -0.64 9.66 2.83
C THR A 147 0.08 9.11 4.05
N VAL A 148 1.38 9.40 4.14
CA VAL A 148 2.24 8.98 5.24
C VAL A 148 2.76 10.21 5.96
N ARG A 149 2.64 10.22 7.28
CA ARG A 149 3.35 11.15 8.15
C ARG A 149 4.40 10.37 8.93
N LEU A 150 5.63 10.83 8.90
CA LEU A 150 6.77 10.24 9.59
C LEU A 150 7.24 11.13 10.75
N SER A 151 7.91 10.53 11.72
CA SER A 151 8.93 11.22 12.49
C SER A 151 10.28 11.14 11.76
N ASP A 152 11.12 12.14 11.95
CA ASP A 152 12.49 12.08 11.45
C ASP A 152 13.30 11.03 12.24
N GLY A 153 14.13 10.28 11.53
CA GLY A 153 14.90 9.17 12.08
C GLY A 153 15.68 8.40 11.01
N ASP A 154 16.70 7.67 11.46
CA ASP A 154 17.66 6.98 10.59
C ASP A 154 17.01 5.88 9.74
N ARG A 155 15.86 5.35 10.17
CA ARG A 155 15.14 4.26 9.49
C ARG A 155 13.86 4.69 8.78
N ALA A 156 13.69 5.99 8.51
CA ALA A 156 12.50 6.53 7.85
C ALA A 156 12.20 5.86 6.50
N ASP A 157 13.24 5.56 5.70
CA ASP A 157 13.09 4.88 4.40
C ASP A 157 12.47 3.46 4.55
N GLU A 158 12.83 2.72 5.60
CA GLU A 158 12.28 1.38 5.88
C GLU A 158 10.82 1.46 6.36
N VAL A 159 10.52 2.43 7.23
CA VAL A 159 9.15 2.72 7.69
C VAL A 159 8.25 3.04 6.50
N VAL A 160 8.72 3.92 5.59
CA VAL A 160 8.00 4.26 4.36
C VAL A 160 7.81 3.06 3.46
N ALA A 161 8.82 2.21 3.28
CA ALA A 161 8.70 1.01 2.45
C ALA A 161 7.64 0.04 3.00
N ALA A 162 7.57 -0.14 4.33
CA ALA A 162 6.55 -0.96 4.98
C ALA A 162 5.14 -0.36 4.79
N LEU A 163 4.98 0.94 5.02
CA LEU A 163 3.70 1.62 4.87
C LEU A 163 3.23 1.70 3.40
N ALA A 164 4.17 1.87 2.47
CA ALA A 164 3.92 1.81 1.03
C ALA A 164 3.39 0.42 0.62
N ARG A 165 3.96 -0.66 1.17
CA ARG A 165 3.47 -2.03 0.92
C ARG A 165 2.06 -2.24 1.44
N TRP A 166 1.80 -1.83 2.69
CA TRP A 166 0.47 -1.86 3.28
C TRP A 166 -0.55 -1.09 2.42
N ALA A 167 -0.16 0.08 1.90
CA ALA A 167 -1.03 0.89 1.06
C ALA A 167 -1.31 0.25 -0.30
N ALA A 168 -0.32 -0.42 -0.90
CA ALA A 168 -0.51 -1.18 -2.13
C ALA A 168 -1.56 -2.29 -1.96
N TYR A 169 -1.59 -2.99 -0.81
CA TYR A 169 -2.65 -3.98 -0.52
C TYR A 169 -4.06 -3.37 -0.46
N ARG A 170 -4.16 -2.06 -0.28
CA ARG A 170 -5.41 -1.27 -0.30
C ARG A 170 -5.66 -0.58 -1.64
N ASP A 171 -5.03 -1.07 -2.71
CA ASP A 171 -5.12 -0.55 -4.07
C ASP A 171 -4.66 0.92 -4.24
N ALA A 172 -3.90 1.45 -3.28
CA ALA A 172 -3.18 2.69 -3.49
C ALA A 172 -2.16 2.50 -4.62
N ARG A 173 -1.90 3.57 -5.36
CA ARG A 173 -0.97 3.59 -6.51
C ARG A 173 0.08 4.68 -6.38
N THR A 174 -0.20 5.66 -5.54
CA THR A 174 0.60 6.85 -5.35
C THR A 174 0.71 7.13 -3.86
N ILE A 175 1.82 7.73 -3.45
CA ILE A 175 2.09 8.04 -2.05
C ILE A 175 2.55 9.49 -1.94
N GLN A 176 2.09 10.18 -0.90
CA GLN A 176 2.74 11.37 -0.38
C GLN A 176 3.31 11.08 1.01
N VAL A 177 4.47 11.66 1.31
CA VAL A 177 5.16 11.61 2.60
C VAL A 177 5.32 13.03 3.13
N ARG A 178 5.19 13.14 4.44
CA ARG A 178 5.17 14.35 5.27
C ARG A 178 5.93 14.08 6.58
N GLY A 179 6.39 15.13 7.26
CA GLY A 179 7.04 15.09 8.57
C GLY A 179 8.55 14.85 8.54
N ILE A 180 9.17 14.97 7.36
CA ILE A 180 10.61 14.76 7.18
C ILE A 180 11.20 15.78 6.21
N ASP A 181 12.26 16.47 6.64
CA ASP A 181 12.88 17.57 5.90
C ASP A 181 13.97 17.11 4.92
N ARG A 182 14.43 15.86 5.03
CA ARG A 182 15.37 15.27 4.06
C ARG A 182 14.63 14.57 2.90
N PRO A 183 15.13 14.67 1.66
CA PRO A 183 14.60 13.88 0.55
C PRO A 183 14.75 12.37 0.78
N LEU A 184 13.67 11.63 0.55
CA LEU A 184 13.65 10.17 0.60
C LEU A 184 14.01 9.57 -0.76
N ALA A 185 14.65 8.40 -0.75
CA ALA A 185 15.04 7.74 -1.99
C ALA A 185 13.81 7.34 -2.83
N GLY A 186 13.81 7.68 -4.12
CA GLY A 186 12.69 7.40 -5.02
C GLY A 186 11.50 8.36 -4.92
N PHE A 187 11.62 9.41 -4.10
CA PHE A 187 10.61 10.46 -4.00
C PHE A 187 11.02 11.73 -4.73
N THR A 188 10.02 12.48 -5.20
CA THR A 188 10.19 13.85 -5.70
C THR A 188 9.60 14.83 -4.71
N VAL A 189 10.38 15.84 -4.32
CA VAL A 189 9.89 16.95 -3.48
C VAL A 189 9.02 17.87 -4.34
N LEU A 190 7.77 18.10 -3.91
CA LEU A 190 6.92 19.12 -4.50
C LEU A 190 7.27 20.47 -3.87
N ALA A 191 7.75 21.40 -4.71
CA ALA A 191 8.09 22.76 -4.31
C ALA A 191 6.92 23.42 -3.55
N GLN A 192 7.26 24.28 -2.58
CA GLN A 192 6.28 25.15 -1.96
C GLN A 192 5.80 26.19 -2.99
N PRO A 193 4.50 26.55 -3.00
CA PRO A 193 3.96 27.55 -3.90
C PRO A 193 4.57 28.94 -3.67
#